data_AF-A0A4R1UA09-F1
#
_entry.id   AF-A0A4R1UA09-F1
#
_cell.length_a   1.000
_cell.length_b   1.000
_cell.length_c   1.000
_cell.angle_alpha   90.00
_cell.angle_beta   90.00
_cell.angle_gamma   90.00
#
_symmetry.space_group_name_H-M   'P 1'
#
loop_
_entity.id
_entity.type
_entity.pdbx_description
1 polymer ?
#
loop_
_entity_poly.entity_id
_entity_poly.type
_entity_poly.pdbx_seq_one_letter_code
_entity_poly.pdbx_strand_id
1 'polypeptide(L)'
;MRRARAVAAIETVPRTVTVGYYDAARDYQAGVQRARRPGAGVRDDRVEVPAVLEAGAAKTVAEAMLARAEARRVRRTVAAGFGAMAIAPGACVTIAGEGGVWRVSDVSIEGMVTTLGLVPLVAASLPATATSGRVSGAVDAVVGATIVRAFEVPGLEEAPLSAPRMTVVAGGTGAAWRQAALLYSVDDGVSWVAAGATAAPGVLGTIAVVASSAPATLVDLRGAFEVVLAHAEMALGDADAAALDRGVNLALLGDELVQFGRAEPLGGARWRLSQLLRGRRGTEAAAGVQKVGERFVLLEAGAARAFDLPVSVLGREVRVIASGVGDDAPVEARCVMRGASVVPPSPVHLRFSEEADGSAAVRWTRRSRAGWRWIDGVDAPLAEEVEAYRVTVTAGGTSRDVDVAEPLVSVTAAERVGSVSIAVRQRGVFGESLAANLIVPPLIVPA
;
A
#
# COMPACT_ATOMS: atom_id res chain seq x y z
N MET A 1 21.43 -67.20 35.47
CA MET A 1 21.09 -65.98 34.70
C MET A 1 19.63 -66.08 34.28
N ARG A 2 18.76 -65.17 34.72
CA ARG A 2 17.33 -65.17 34.33
C ARG A 2 17.14 -64.22 33.16
N ARG A 3 16.41 -64.65 32.13
CA ARG A 3 16.16 -63.87 30.91
C ARG A 3 14.67 -63.67 30.72
N ALA A 4 14.25 -62.45 30.41
CA ALA A 4 12.88 -62.13 30.05
C ALA A 4 12.86 -61.41 28.69
N ARG A 5 11.88 -61.77 27.86
CA ARG A 5 11.63 -61.18 26.54
C ARG A 5 10.27 -60.49 26.58
N ALA A 6 10.27 -59.20 26.23
CA ALA A 6 9.04 -58.45 25.98
C ALA A 6 9.00 -58.01 24.53
N VAL A 7 7.82 -58.08 23.91
CA VAL A 7 7.56 -57.57 22.56
C VAL A 7 6.32 -56.70 22.62
N ALA A 8 6.48 -55.39 22.40
CA ALA A 8 5.37 -54.45 22.35
C ALA A 8 4.52 -54.64 21.08
N ALA A 9 3.23 -54.32 21.17
CA ALA A 9 2.30 -54.34 20.04
C ALA A 9 2.74 -53.34 18.96
N ILE A 10 2.46 -53.63 17.67
CA ILE A 10 2.95 -52.79 16.55
C ILE A 10 2.34 -51.39 16.58
N GLU A 11 1.15 -51.24 17.16
CA GLU A 11 0.41 -50.00 17.35
C GLU A 11 1.17 -49.00 18.24
N THR A 12 2.10 -49.47 19.07
CA THR A 12 2.94 -48.61 19.92
C THR A 12 4.02 -47.86 19.14
N VAL A 13 4.39 -48.35 17.95
CA VAL A 13 5.35 -47.69 17.05
C VAL A 13 4.63 -46.60 16.26
N PRO A 14 5.25 -45.44 16.00
CA PRO A 14 4.69 -44.43 15.11
C PRO A 14 4.59 -44.95 13.67
N ARG A 15 3.40 -44.94 13.07
CA ARG A 15 3.15 -45.31 11.66
C ARG A 15 3.93 -44.41 10.72
N THR A 16 4.15 -43.17 11.15
CA THR A 16 4.88 -42.15 10.43
C THR A 16 5.89 -41.46 11.33
N VAL A 17 7.08 -41.21 10.81
CA VAL A 17 8.00 -40.21 11.37
C VAL A 17 8.17 -39.08 10.36
N THR A 18 7.97 -37.85 10.82
CA THR A 18 8.14 -36.63 10.03
C THR A 18 9.29 -35.81 10.61
N VAL A 19 10.25 -35.44 9.76
CA VAL A 19 11.41 -34.62 10.13
C VAL A 19 11.29 -33.26 9.43
N GLY A 20 11.20 -32.20 10.21
CA GLY A 20 11.34 -30.81 9.74
C GLY A 20 12.79 -30.34 9.87
N TYR A 21 13.25 -29.57 8.90
CA TYR A 21 14.64 -29.10 8.75
C TYR A 21 14.69 -27.84 7.88
N TYR A 22 15.84 -27.16 7.83
CA TYR A 22 16.08 -26.08 6.87
C TYR A 22 16.73 -26.64 5.60
N ASP A 23 16.21 -26.30 4.43
CA ASP A 23 16.67 -26.85 3.15
C ASP A 23 17.43 -25.80 2.34
N ALA A 24 18.76 -25.98 2.20
CA ALA A 24 19.61 -25.07 1.44
C ALA A 24 19.21 -24.99 -0.04
N ALA A 25 18.69 -26.08 -0.64
CA ALA A 25 18.24 -26.09 -2.02
C ALA A 25 16.92 -25.32 -2.23
N ARG A 26 16.28 -24.88 -1.14
CA ARG A 26 15.07 -24.05 -1.15
C ARG A 26 15.27 -22.70 -0.48
N ASP A 27 16.46 -22.12 -0.62
CA ASP A 27 16.77 -20.82 -0.04
C ASP A 27 16.54 -20.81 1.49
N TYR A 28 17.02 -21.87 2.14
CA TYR A 28 16.92 -22.09 3.60
C TYR A 28 15.49 -22.11 4.16
N GLN A 29 14.47 -22.29 3.31
CA GLN A 29 13.10 -22.47 3.76
C GLN A 29 12.92 -23.79 4.52
N ALA A 30 11.88 -23.85 5.38
CA ALA A 30 11.53 -25.05 6.11
C ALA A 30 11.12 -26.19 5.15
N GLY A 31 11.88 -27.27 5.17
CA GLY A 31 11.62 -28.51 4.46
C GLY A 31 11.04 -29.59 5.39
N VAL A 32 10.33 -30.57 4.81
CA VAL A 32 9.80 -31.72 5.55
C VAL A 32 10.05 -33.00 4.77
N GLN A 33 10.55 -34.04 5.45
CA GLN A 33 10.63 -35.40 4.93
C GLN A 33 9.89 -36.38 5.84
N ARG A 34 9.26 -37.38 5.23
CA ARG A 34 8.39 -38.34 5.93
C ARG A 34 8.81 -39.77 5.62
N ALA A 35 8.93 -40.60 6.65
CA ALA A 35 9.01 -42.05 6.54
C ALA A 35 7.70 -42.67 7.04
N ARG A 36 7.19 -43.70 6.35
CA ARG A 36 5.95 -44.38 6.72
C ARG A 36 6.17 -45.88 6.66
N ARG A 37 5.73 -46.60 7.69
CA ARG A 37 5.74 -48.07 7.70
C ARG A 37 4.40 -48.63 7.19
N PRO A 38 4.39 -49.82 6.59
CA PRO A 38 3.15 -50.56 6.33
C PRO A 38 2.53 -51.10 7.64
N GLY A 39 1.28 -51.58 7.55
CA GLY A 39 0.58 -52.22 8.67
C GLY A 39 -0.26 -51.29 9.56
N ALA A 40 -0.73 -51.86 10.69
CA ALA A 40 -1.67 -51.23 11.60
C ALA A 40 -1.05 -50.14 12.50
N GLY A 41 -1.89 -49.24 13.00
CA GLY A 41 -1.53 -48.09 13.84
C GLY A 41 -1.95 -46.75 13.23
N VAL A 42 -2.07 -45.73 14.09
CA VAL A 42 -2.45 -44.36 13.69
C VAL A 42 -1.53 -43.28 14.26
N ARG A 43 -0.56 -43.66 15.08
CA ARG A 43 0.34 -42.72 15.74
C ARG A 43 1.32 -42.13 14.72
N ASP A 44 1.47 -40.81 14.71
CA ASP A 44 2.46 -40.11 13.91
C ASP A 44 3.38 -39.32 14.85
N ASP A 45 4.70 -39.43 14.65
CA ASP A 45 5.70 -38.66 15.40
C ASP A 45 6.29 -37.57 14.49
N ARG A 46 6.46 -36.36 15.01
CA ARG A 46 7.09 -35.23 14.33
C ARG A 46 8.27 -34.73 15.14
N VAL A 47 9.39 -34.50 14.46
CA VAL A 47 10.61 -33.95 15.05
C VAL A 47 11.08 -32.77 14.21
N GLU A 48 11.31 -31.64 14.87
CA GLU A 48 11.95 -30.48 14.27
C GLU A 48 13.45 -30.55 14.57
N VAL A 49 14.26 -30.57 13.52
CA VAL A 49 15.72 -30.55 13.64
C VAL A 49 16.17 -29.14 13.26
N PRO A 50 16.67 -28.32 14.22
CA PRO A 50 17.15 -26.97 13.95
C PRO A 50 18.52 -26.99 13.27
N ALA A 51 18.60 -27.64 12.10
CA ALA A 51 19.80 -27.79 11.30
C ALA A 51 19.45 -27.72 9.81
N VAL A 52 20.46 -27.34 9.01
CA VAL A 52 20.37 -27.39 7.56
C VAL A 52 20.70 -28.81 7.09
N LEU A 53 19.77 -29.44 6.38
CA LEU A 53 19.94 -30.80 5.85
C LEU A 53 19.57 -30.83 4.37
N GLU A 54 20.22 -31.71 3.62
CA GLU A 54 19.71 -32.11 2.31
C GLU A 54 18.46 -33.00 2.47
N ALA A 55 17.55 -32.95 1.49
CA ALA A 55 16.33 -33.74 1.49
C ALA A 55 16.59 -35.24 1.71
N GLY A 56 17.58 -35.82 1.04
CA GLY A 56 17.96 -37.22 1.21
C GLY A 56 18.42 -37.55 2.64
N ALA A 57 19.20 -36.65 3.25
CA ALA A 57 19.66 -36.81 4.63
C ALA A 57 18.49 -36.76 5.63
N ALA A 58 17.58 -35.79 5.49
CA ALA A 58 16.38 -35.70 6.33
C ALA A 58 15.46 -36.93 6.18
N LYS A 59 15.33 -37.46 4.96
CA LYS A 59 14.61 -38.71 4.69
C LYS A 59 15.27 -39.91 5.38
N THR A 60 16.60 -40.01 5.29
CA THR A 60 17.39 -41.07 5.95
C THR A 60 17.20 -41.02 7.47
N VAL A 61 17.18 -39.84 8.07
CA VAL A 61 16.91 -39.66 9.50
C VAL A 61 15.51 -40.15 9.87
N ALA A 62 14.49 -39.77 9.10
CA ALA A 62 13.11 -40.20 9.34
C ALA A 62 12.97 -41.73 9.28
N GLU A 63 13.59 -42.38 8.28
CA GLU A 63 13.60 -43.84 8.14
C GLU A 63 14.37 -44.53 9.26
N ALA A 64 15.53 -43.99 9.65
CA ALA A 64 16.32 -44.53 10.76
C ALA A 64 15.58 -44.42 12.10
N MET A 65 14.85 -43.32 12.34
CA MET A 65 14.01 -43.17 13.53
C MET A 65 12.89 -44.20 13.56
N LEU A 66 12.21 -44.41 12.42
CA LEU A 66 11.14 -45.38 12.30
C LEU A 66 11.62 -46.82 12.49
N ALA A 67 12.74 -47.19 11.86
CA ALA A 67 13.36 -48.51 12.00
C ALA A 67 13.82 -48.78 13.44
N ARG A 68 14.41 -47.77 14.12
CA ARG A 68 14.77 -47.88 15.54
C ARG A 68 13.55 -48.03 16.44
N ALA A 69 12.47 -47.30 16.16
CA ALA A 69 11.23 -47.42 16.92
C ALA A 69 10.61 -48.82 16.78
N GLU A 70 10.63 -49.38 15.56
CA GLU A 70 10.16 -50.73 15.30
C GLU A 70 11.01 -51.81 15.98
N ALA A 71 12.34 -51.72 15.89
CA ALA A 71 13.23 -52.67 16.54
C ALA A 71 13.13 -52.62 18.08
N ARG A 72 12.92 -51.43 18.66
CA ARG A 72 12.74 -51.24 20.12
C ARG A 72 11.46 -51.85 20.68
N ARG A 73 10.54 -52.34 19.84
CA ARG A 73 9.42 -53.17 20.30
C ARG A 73 9.92 -54.39 21.06
N VAL A 74 11.03 -54.96 20.61
CA VAL A 74 11.66 -56.11 21.26
C VAL A 74 12.60 -55.59 22.34
N ARG A 75 12.40 -56.00 23.58
CA ARG A 75 13.32 -55.75 24.69
C ARG A 75 13.76 -57.06 25.33
N ARG A 76 14.97 -57.06 25.89
CA ARG A 76 15.45 -58.13 26.76
C ARG A 76 15.79 -57.55 28.11
N THR A 77 15.43 -58.28 29.15
CA THR A 77 15.90 -58.02 30.51
C THR A 77 16.69 -59.23 30.95
N VAL A 78 17.94 -58.99 31.34
CA VAL A 78 18.85 -60.06 31.74
C VAL A 78 19.34 -59.78 33.15
N ALA A 79 18.99 -60.67 34.08
CA ALA A 79 19.51 -60.66 35.44
C ALA A 79 20.76 -61.55 35.52
N ALA A 80 21.89 -60.90 35.79
CA ALA A 80 23.21 -61.50 35.94
C ALA A 80 23.75 -61.28 37.37
N GLY A 81 24.78 -62.02 37.75
CA GLY A 81 25.45 -61.78 39.03
C GLY A 81 26.22 -60.46 39.04
N PHE A 82 26.65 -60.02 40.22
CA PHE A 82 27.38 -58.77 40.46
C PHE A 82 28.59 -58.54 39.54
N GLY A 83 29.22 -59.61 39.02
CA GLY A 83 30.31 -59.50 38.04
C GLY A 83 29.94 -58.81 36.73
N ALA A 84 28.65 -58.69 36.40
CA ALA A 84 28.16 -57.93 35.25
C ALA A 84 28.08 -56.41 35.48
N MET A 85 28.40 -55.92 36.68
CA MET A 85 28.41 -54.49 37.02
C MET A 85 29.34 -53.64 36.13
N ALA A 86 30.37 -54.25 35.54
CA ALA A 86 31.27 -53.55 34.61
C ALA A 86 30.61 -53.21 33.25
N ILE A 87 29.44 -53.77 32.94
CA ILE A 87 28.72 -53.51 31.69
C ILE A 87 27.94 -52.20 31.83
N ALA A 88 28.38 -51.16 31.14
CA ALA A 88 27.76 -49.83 31.18
C ALA A 88 26.58 -49.67 30.20
N PRO A 89 25.63 -48.75 30.47
CA PRO A 89 24.69 -48.28 29.45
C PRO A 89 25.41 -47.83 28.18
N GLY A 90 24.87 -48.20 27.02
CA GLY A 90 25.48 -47.97 25.71
C GLY A 90 26.39 -49.11 25.23
N ALA A 91 26.83 -50.03 26.10
CA ALA A 91 27.62 -51.19 25.69
C ALA A 91 26.86 -52.07 24.69
N CYS A 92 27.60 -52.63 23.72
CA CYS A 92 27.08 -53.60 22.77
C CYS A 92 27.42 -55.02 23.23
N VAL A 93 26.38 -55.84 23.42
CA VAL A 93 26.50 -57.19 23.96
C VAL A 93 25.76 -58.20 23.08
N THR A 94 26.19 -59.45 23.12
CA THR A 94 25.48 -60.58 22.51
C THR A 94 24.85 -61.44 23.59
N ILE A 95 23.65 -61.97 23.33
CA ILE A 95 22.98 -62.89 24.23
C ILE A 95 23.18 -64.30 23.69
N ALA A 96 23.84 -65.19 24.43
CA ALA A 96 24.10 -66.56 23.98
C ALA A 96 22.79 -67.27 23.57
N GLY A 97 22.73 -67.82 22.36
CA GLY A 97 21.53 -68.47 21.81
C GLY A 97 20.52 -67.52 21.15
N GLU A 98 20.79 -66.22 21.10
CA GLU A 98 20.02 -65.25 20.31
C GLU A 98 20.92 -64.60 19.25
N GLY A 99 20.42 -64.48 18.03
CA GLY A 99 21.11 -63.76 16.96
C GLY A 99 21.06 -62.25 17.18
N GLY A 100 22.12 -61.56 16.75
CA GLY A 100 22.21 -60.10 16.71
C GLY A 100 22.91 -59.46 17.90
N VAL A 101 23.14 -58.15 17.77
CA VAL A 101 23.80 -57.30 18.77
C VAL A 101 22.75 -56.50 19.53
N TRP A 102 22.89 -56.44 20.85
CA TRP A 102 22.02 -55.71 21.74
C TRP A 102 22.76 -54.54 22.36
N ARG A 103 22.13 -53.37 22.41
CA ARG A 103 22.65 -52.22 23.15
C ARG A 103 22.03 -52.22 24.53
N VAL A 104 22.86 -52.08 25.55
CA VAL A 104 22.42 -51.87 26.94
C VAL A 104 21.75 -50.50 27.03
N SER A 105 20.44 -50.47 27.30
CA SER A 105 19.67 -49.22 27.47
C SER A 105 19.77 -48.68 28.88
N ASP A 106 19.79 -49.58 29.86
CA ASP A 106 19.75 -49.28 31.28
C ASP A 106 20.38 -50.43 32.08
N VAL A 107 20.90 -50.09 33.26
CA VAL A 107 21.54 -51.01 34.19
C VAL A 107 21.02 -50.68 35.58
N SER A 108 20.51 -51.67 36.31
CA SER A 108 20.17 -51.55 37.73
C SER A 108 20.90 -52.59 38.57
N ILE A 109 21.27 -52.23 39.79
CA ILE A 109 21.98 -53.11 40.72
C ILE A 109 21.24 -53.10 42.04
N GLU A 110 20.66 -54.24 42.40
CA GLU A 110 19.89 -54.42 43.62
C GLU A 110 20.18 -55.80 44.21
N GLY A 111 20.46 -55.89 45.52
CA GLY A 111 20.67 -57.18 46.20
C GLY A 111 21.77 -58.06 45.57
N MET A 112 22.89 -57.46 45.13
CA MET A 112 24.00 -58.14 44.42
C MET A 112 23.64 -58.76 43.06
N VAL A 113 22.50 -58.37 42.48
CA VAL A 113 22.07 -58.74 41.13
C VAL A 113 22.16 -57.53 40.22
N THR A 114 22.85 -57.68 39.09
CA THR A 114 22.89 -56.68 38.03
C THR A 114 21.85 -57.02 36.97
N THR A 115 20.89 -56.13 36.76
CA THR A 115 19.85 -56.26 35.73
C THR A 115 20.17 -55.34 34.57
N LEU A 116 20.26 -55.92 33.37
CA LEU A 116 20.53 -55.20 32.13
C LEU A 116 19.24 -55.11 31.31
N GLY A 117 18.80 -53.88 31.02
CA GLY A 117 17.83 -53.60 29.98
C GLY A 117 18.53 -53.53 28.63
N LEU A 118 18.04 -54.28 27.66
CA LEU A 118 18.66 -54.46 26.36
C LEU A 118 17.66 -54.18 25.23
N VAL A 119 18.11 -53.42 24.23
CA VAL A 119 17.38 -53.14 22.99
C VAL A 119 18.19 -53.59 21.77
N PRO A 120 17.56 -54.05 20.68
CA PRO A 120 18.29 -54.43 19.47
C PRO A 120 19.07 -53.24 18.91
N LEU A 121 20.32 -53.48 18.53
CA LEU A 121 21.09 -52.51 17.77
C LEU A 121 20.71 -52.64 16.28
N VAL A 122 20.09 -51.59 15.74
CA VAL A 122 19.72 -51.52 14.32
C VAL A 122 20.91 -51.01 13.53
N ALA A 123 21.19 -51.63 12.38
CA ALA A 123 22.17 -51.12 11.43
C ALA A 123 21.82 -49.69 10.98
N ALA A 124 22.83 -48.94 10.52
CA ALA A 124 22.58 -47.63 9.93
C ALA A 124 21.67 -47.77 8.71
N SER A 125 20.66 -46.90 8.60
CA SER A 125 19.86 -46.80 7.38
C SER A 125 20.75 -46.40 6.22
N LEU A 126 20.52 -47.02 5.05
CA LEU A 126 21.16 -46.59 3.82
C LEU A 126 20.71 -45.17 3.48
N PRO A 127 21.57 -44.34 2.85
CA PRO A 127 21.17 -43.03 2.37
C PRO A 127 19.95 -43.13 1.46
N ALA A 128 18.87 -42.49 1.87
CA ALA A 128 17.64 -42.41 1.11
C ALA A 128 17.73 -41.28 0.08
N THR A 129 17.24 -41.52 -1.13
CA THR A 129 17.05 -40.47 -2.13
C THR A 129 15.74 -39.74 -1.87
N ALA A 130 15.77 -38.42 -1.82
CA ALA A 130 14.58 -37.58 -1.74
C ALA A 130 14.81 -36.26 -2.47
N THR A 131 13.72 -35.61 -2.87
CA THR A 131 13.75 -34.30 -3.51
C THR A 131 13.33 -33.20 -2.51
N SER A 132 13.99 -32.06 -2.60
CA SER A 132 13.60 -30.81 -1.95
C SER A 132 12.27 -30.26 -2.50
N GLY A 133 11.86 -30.71 -3.69
CA GLY A 133 10.74 -30.14 -4.43
C GLY A 133 11.18 -28.93 -5.26
N ARG A 134 10.21 -28.14 -5.73
CA ARG A 134 10.47 -26.90 -6.47
C ARG A 134 10.46 -25.72 -5.51
N VAL A 135 11.40 -24.81 -5.66
CA VAL A 135 11.43 -23.51 -4.97
C VAL A 135 11.10 -22.41 -5.97
N SER A 136 10.26 -21.47 -5.54
CA SER A 136 10.15 -20.16 -6.19
C SER A 136 11.02 -19.21 -5.37
N GLY A 137 12.29 -19.06 -5.76
CA GLY A 137 13.19 -18.11 -5.10
C GLY A 137 12.70 -16.68 -5.33
N ALA A 138 12.91 -15.81 -4.35
CA ALA A 138 12.79 -14.38 -4.60
C ALA A 138 13.90 -13.96 -5.58
N VAL A 139 13.59 -13.13 -6.56
CA VAL A 139 14.62 -12.56 -7.43
C VAL A 139 15.37 -11.51 -6.61
N ASP A 140 16.70 -11.65 -6.54
CA ASP A 140 17.57 -10.62 -5.97
C ASP A 140 17.53 -9.39 -6.89
N ALA A 141 16.61 -8.47 -6.59
CA ALA A 141 16.41 -7.24 -7.35
C ALA A 141 16.91 -6.05 -6.54
N VAL A 142 17.70 -5.19 -7.19
CA VAL A 142 18.17 -3.95 -6.58
C VAL A 142 16.97 -3.05 -6.29
N VAL A 143 16.79 -2.67 -5.02
CA VAL A 143 15.75 -1.74 -4.60
C VAL A 143 16.10 -0.37 -5.16
N GLY A 144 15.24 0.17 -6.04
CA GLY A 144 15.43 1.51 -6.59
C GLY A 144 15.26 2.60 -5.53
N ALA A 145 15.85 3.77 -5.76
CA ALA A 145 15.66 4.96 -4.91
C ALA A 145 14.20 5.41 -4.87
N THR A 146 13.76 5.93 -3.73
CA THR A 146 12.42 6.42 -3.45
C THR A 146 12.11 7.69 -4.23
N ILE A 147 10.90 7.75 -4.79
CA ILE A 147 10.28 8.94 -5.35
C ILE A 147 9.07 9.24 -4.47
N VAL A 148 8.99 10.44 -3.92
CA VAL A 148 7.87 10.87 -3.08
C VAL A 148 7.20 12.12 -3.65
N ARG A 149 5.87 12.17 -3.60
CA ARG A 149 5.06 13.33 -3.96
C ARG A 149 4.07 13.60 -2.84
N ALA A 150 4.19 14.78 -2.24
CA ALA A 150 3.24 15.30 -1.26
C ALA A 150 2.36 16.38 -1.91
N PHE A 151 1.07 16.34 -1.65
CA PHE A 151 0.11 17.32 -2.16
C PHE A 151 -1.15 17.40 -1.29
N GLU A 152 -1.83 18.51 -1.43
CA GLU A 152 -3.21 18.68 -0.98
C GLU A 152 -4.12 18.65 -2.22
N VAL A 153 -5.16 17.82 -2.17
CA VAL A 153 -6.21 17.75 -3.19
C VAL A 153 -7.58 17.84 -2.52
N PRO A 154 -8.63 18.25 -3.24
CA PRO A 154 -10.00 18.12 -2.79
C PRO A 154 -10.31 16.69 -2.32
N GLY A 155 -11.20 16.56 -1.34
CA GLY A 155 -11.65 15.26 -0.82
C GLY A 155 -12.07 14.33 -1.96
N LEU A 156 -11.52 13.11 -1.95
CA LEU A 156 -11.83 12.09 -2.95
C LEU A 156 -13.08 11.30 -2.57
N GLU A 157 -13.47 11.34 -1.30
CA GLU A 157 -14.70 10.82 -0.75
C GLU A 157 -15.90 11.74 -1.04
N GLU A 158 -17.11 11.24 -0.79
CA GLU A 158 -18.35 12.03 -0.93
C GLU A 158 -18.59 12.95 0.27
N ALA A 159 -18.09 12.54 1.46
CA ALA A 159 -18.22 13.32 2.69
C ALA A 159 -17.18 14.45 2.73
N PRO A 160 -17.56 15.64 3.22
CA PRO A 160 -16.63 16.74 3.39
C PRO A 160 -15.61 16.43 4.48
N LEU A 161 -14.35 16.78 4.24
CA LEU A 161 -13.30 16.66 5.26
C LEU A 161 -13.46 17.76 6.33
N SER A 162 -13.16 17.42 7.58
CA SER A 162 -13.24 18.34 8.73
C SER A 162 -11.87 18.89 9.17
N ALA A 163 -10.79 18.46 8.54
CA ALA A 163 -9.43 18.92 8.78
C ALA A 163 -8.64 18.93 7.47
N PRO A 164 -7.66 19.84 7.29
CA PRO A 164 -6.78 19.83 6.13
C PRO A 164 -6.10 18.46 6.00
N ARG A 165 -6.16 17.87 4.80
CA ARG A 165 -5.63 16.53 4.54
C ARG A 165 -4.49 16.60 3.55
N MET A 166 -3.33 16.09 3.95
CA MET A 166 -2.21 15.89 3.04
C MET A 166 -2.25 14.46 2.51
N THR A 167 -1.95 14.31 1.22
CA THR A 167 -1.78 13.02 0.56
C THR A 167 -0.35 12.86 0.09
N VAL A 168 0.21 11.69 0.35
CA VAL A 168 1.55 11.28 -0.05
C VAL A 168 1.43 10.04 -0.91
N VAL A 169 1.96 10.11 -2.13
CA VAL A 169 2.14 8.94 -3.01
C VAL A 169 3.64 8.75 -3.20
N ALA A 170 4.08 7.50 -3.04
CA ALA A 170 5.49 7.14 -3.18
C ALA A 170 5.65 5.90 -4.05
N GLY A 171 6.80 5.80 -4.69
CA GLY A 171 7.22 4.69 -5.54
C GLY A 171 8.74 4.65 -5.60
N GLY A 172 9.29 3.77 -6.43
CA GLY A 172 10.72 3.68 -6.66
C GLY A 172 11.11 4.01 -8.09
N THR A 173 12.39 4.25 -8.32
CA THR A 173 13.03 4.25 -9.65
C THR A 173 13.18 2.83 -10.23
N GLY A 174 12.89 1.79 -9.45
CA GLY A 174 12.92 0.40 -9.88
C GLY A 174 11.79 -0.42 -9.24
N ALA A 175 11.36 -1.48 -9.94
CA ALA A 175 10.19 -2.26 -9.59
C ALA A 175 10.30 -3.10 -8.31
N ALA A 176 11.52 -3.24 -7.76
CA ALA A 176 11.76 -3.90 -6.48
C ALA A 176 11.40 -3.02 -5.27
N TRP A 177 11.17 -1.71 -5.45
CA TRP A 177 10.76 -0.83 -4.36
C TRP A 177 9.40 -1.24 -3.79
N ARG A 178 9.25 -1.11 -2.47
CA ARG A 178 8.06 -1.59 -1.74
C ARG A 178 7.41 -0.51 -0.89
N GLN A 179 8.21 0.16 -0.06
CA GLN A 179 7.74 1.17 0.88
C GLN A 179 8.89 2.03 1.39
N ALA A 180 8.54 3.17 1.98
CA ALA A 180 9.44 4.03 2.75
C ALA A 180 8.79 4.45 4.08
N ALA A 181 9.59 4.72 5.09
CA ALA A 181 9.12 5.36 6.32
C ALA A 181 8.89 6.86 6.08
N LEU A 182 7.82 7.42 6.61
CA LEU A 182 7.42 8.81 6.44
C LEU A 182 7.48 9.58 7.76
N LEU A 183 8.12 10.75 7.70
CA LEU A 183 8.02 11.80 8.72
C LEU A 183 7.53 13.08 8.04
N TYR A 184 6.81 13.92 8.79
CA TYR A 184 6.44 15.26 8.32
C TYR A 184 6.78 16.32 9.36
N SER A 185 6.96 17.55 8.89
CA SER A 185 7.22 18.72 9.72
C SER A 185 6.34 19.88 9.26
N VAL A 186 5.76 20.57 10.25
CA VAL A 186 4.95 21.78 10.06
C VAL A 186 5.69 23.04 10.52
N ASP A 187 6.92 22.91 11.00
CA ASP A 187 7.74 23.97 11.60
C ASP A 187 9.10 24.10 10.89
N ASP A 188 9.09 23.89 9.57
CA ASP A 188 10.27 23.98 8.70
C ASP A 188 11.45 23.08 9.13
N GLY A 189 11.13 21.88 9.61
CA GLY A 189 12.09 20.85 9.96
C GLY A 189 12.71 20.99 11.35
N VAL A 190 12.20 21.89 12.20
CA VAL A 190 12.61 21.99 13.62
C VAL A 190 12.19 20.74 14.38
N SER A 191 10.99 20.21 14.13
CA SER A 191 10.52 18.94 14.67
C SER A 191 9.86 18.07 13.60
N TRP A 192 9.96 16.76 13.78
CA TRP A 192 9.44 15.76 12.85
C TRP A 192 8.49 14.81 13.56
N VAL A 193 7.33 14.56 12.93
CA VAL A 193 6.28 13.69 13.42
C VAL A 193 6.15 12.47 12.50
N ALA A 194 6.02 11.28 13.08
CA ALA A 194 5.83 10.05 12.32
C ALA A 194 4.45 9.99 11.63
N ALA A 195 4.47 9.74 10.32
CA ALA A 195 3.27 9.47 9.50
C ALA A 195 3.08 7.97 9.19
N GLY A 196 3.99 7.11 9.69
CA GLY A 196 4.01 5.66 9.44
C GLY A 196 4.77 5.32 8.16
N ALA A 197 4.42 4.20 7.52
CA ALA A 197 4.95 3.85 6.21
C ALA A 197 4.12 4.49 5.08
N THR A 198 4.71 4.58 3.90
CA THR A 198 3.97 4.83 2.66
C THR A 198 2.91 3.73 2.44
N ALA A 199 1.92 4.03 1.62
CA ALA A 199 1.03 3.00 1.08
C ALA A 199 1.79 2.10 0.06
N ALA A 200 1.06 1.26 -0.67
CA ALA A 200 1.66 0.46 -1.74
C ALA A 200 2.31 1.36 -2.82
N PRO A 201 3.27 0.85 -3.61
CA PRO A 201 3.91 1.63 -4.66
C PRO A 201 2.88 2.24 -5.62
N GLY A 202 2.92 3.56 -5.77
CA GLY A 202 2.08 4.29 -6.71
C GLY A 202 2.74 4.48 -8.08
N VAL A 203 1.92 4.72 -9.09
CA VAL A 203 2.38 5.06 -10.43
C VAL A 203 2.74 6.55 -10.49
N LEU A 204 4.04 6.82 -10.64
CA LEU A 204 4.63 8.15 -10.59
C LEU A 204 5.37 8.47 -11.88
N GLY A 205 5.42 9.74 -12.23
CA GLY A 205 6.15 10.20 -13.40
C GLY A 205 6.26 11.71 -13.49
N THR A 206 6.61 12.17 -14.70
CA THR A 206 6.67 13.59 -15.05
C THR A 206 6.04 13.84 -16.42
N ILE A 207 5.51 15.04 -16.61
CA ILE A 207 4.92 15.49 -17.86
C ILE A 207 6.05 15.76 -18.87
N ALA A 208 5.99 15.13 -20.04
CA ALA A 208 6.88 15.37 -21.17
C ALA A 208 6.24 16.28 -22.23
N VAL A 209 4.91 16.20 -22.40
CA VAL A 209 4.14 17.09 -23.29
C VAL A 209 2.86 17.50 -22.57
N VAL A 210 2.57 18.79 -22.59
CA VAL A 210 1.35 19.37 -22.00
C VAL A 210 0.21 19.36 -23.01
N ALA A 211 -1.00 19.04 -22.56
CA ALA A 211 -2.20 19.19 -23.38
C ALA A 211 -2.49 20.68 -23.63
N SER A 212 -3.11 20.99 -24.76
CA SER A 212 -3.69 22.32 -25.00
C SER A 212 -4.72 22.67 -23.93
N SER A 213 -4.92 23.97 -23.68
CA SER A 213 -6.03 24.43 -22.84
C SER A 213 -7.36 24.00 -23.46
N ALA A 214 -8.26 23.47 -22.64
CA ALA A 214 -9.60 23.06 -23.02
C ALA A 214 -10.56 23.33 -21.85
N PRO A 215 -11.84 23.63 -22.11
CA PRO A 215 -12.83 23.79 -21.04
C PRO A 215 -12.99 22.53 -20.21
N ALA A 216 -13.07 22.67 -18.87
CA ALA A 216 -13.32 21.55 -17.95
C ALA A 216 -14.78 21.04 -17.97
N THR A 217 -15.65 21.70 -18.73
CA THR A 217 -17.09 21.38 -18.82
C THR A 217 -17.40 20.29 -19.85
N LEU A 218 -16.45 19.92 -20.70
CA LEU A 218 -16.61 18.91 -21.75
C LEU A 218 -15.48 17.88 -21.69
N VAL A 219 -15.71 16.74 -22.34
CA VAL A 219 -14.64 15.77 -22.59
C VAL A 219 -13.68 16.36 -23.61
N ASP A 220 -12.41 16.49 -23.23
CA ASP A 220 -11.36 16.96 -24.11
C ASP A 220 -10.83 15.81 -24.97
N LEU A 221 -11.34 15.74 -26.20
CA LEU A 221 -10.96 14.76 -27.21
C LEU A 221 -9.77 15.20 -28.07
N ARG A 222 -9.30 16.45 -27.93
CA ARG A 222 -8.23 17.01 -28.76
C ARG A 222 -6.90 17.09 -28.00
N GLY A 223 -6.96 17.49 -26.74
CA GLY A 223 -5.81 17.56 -25.85
C GLY A 223 -5.25 16.17 -25.56
N ALA A 224 -3.92 16.11 -25.46
CA ALA A 224 -3.22 14.92 -25.01
C ALA A 224 -2.01 15.33 -24.17
N PHE A 225 -1.82 14.62 -23.05
CA PHE A 225 -0.57 14.68 -22.30
C PHE A 225 0.34 13.56 -22.76
N GLU A 226 1.64 13.79 -22.75
CA GLU A 226 2.62 12.70 -22.78
C GLU A 226 3.37 12.72 -21.47
N VAL A 227 3.46 11.58 -20.79
CA VAL A 227 4.12 11.42 -19.49
C VAL A 227 5.21 10.38 -19.58
N VAL A 228 6.23 10.52 -18.73
CA VAL A 228 7.30 9.53 -18.55
C VAL A 228 7.17 8.99 -17.13
N LEU A 229 6.88 7.70 -17.00
CA LEU A 229 6.78 7.02 -15.71
C LEU A 229 8.18 6.74 -15.14
N ALA A 230 8.23 6.54 -13.83
CA ALA A 230 9.48 6.37 -13.09
C ALA A 230 10.34 5.19 -13.57
N HIS A 231 9.70 4.11 -14.04
CA HIS A 231 10.38 2.96 -14.66
C HIS A 231 9.46 2.22 -15.62
N ALA A 232 10.05 1.38 -16.48
CA ALA A 232 9.35 0.70 -17.58
C ALA A 232 8.32 -0.35 -17.14
N GLU A 233 8.44 -0.90 -15.93
CA GLU A 233 7.43 -1.84 -15.39
C GLU A 233 6.15 -1.16 -14.88
N MET A 234 6.11 0.18 -14.76
CA MET A 234 4.85 0.87 -14.49
C MET A 234 3.97 0.87 -15.73
N ALA A 235 2.69 0.60 -15.54
CA ALA A 235 1.71 0.55 -16.62
C ALA A 235 0.50 1.44 -16.31
N LEU A 236 -0.13 1.92 -17.38
CA LEU A 236 -1.41 2.60 -17.34
C LEU A 236 -2.41 1.82 -18.19
N GLY A 237 -3.68 1.86 -17.79
CA GLY A 237 -4.77 1.20 -18.50
C GLY A 237 -5.76 2.21 -19.09
N ASP A 238 -6.50 1.78 -20.10
CA ASP A 238 -7.64 2.52 -20.63
C ASP A 238 -8.83 2.49 -19.66
N ALA A 239 -9.72 3.47 -19.78
CA ALA A 239 -10.98 3.53 -19.06
C ALA A 239 -12.11 3.96 -20.02
N ASP A 240 -13.17 3.16 -20.08
CA ASP A 240 -14.39 3.54 -20.79
C ASP A 240 -15.16 4.64 -20.03
N ALA A 241 -16.21 5.17 -20.65
CA ALA A 241 -17.01 6.25 -20.05
C ALA A 241 -17.62 5.87 -18.69
N ALA A 242 -18.00 4.61 -18.48
CA ALA A 242 -18.58 4.15 -17.23
C ALA A 242 -17.51 4.01 -16.13
N ALA A 243 -16.29 3.59 -16.48
CA ALA A 243 -15.15 3.57 -15.57
C ALA A 243 -14.73 4.99 -15.18
N LEU A 244 -14.69 5.91 -16.13
CA LEU A 244 -14.42 7.33 -15.86
C LEU A 244 -15.48 7.94 -14.92
N ASP A 245 -16.77 7.64 -15.12
CA ASP A 245 -17.84 8.08 -14.21
C ASP A 245 -17.63 7.57 -12.77
N ARG A 246 -17.11 6.34 -12.61
CA ARG A 246 -16.73 5.78 -11.31
C ARG A 246 -15.43 6.34 -10.72
N GLY A 247 -14.77 7.29 -11.38
CA GLY A 247 -13.54 7.91 -10.89
C GLY A 247 -12.24 7.17 -11.25
N VAL A 248 -12.30 6.18 -12.16
CA VAL A 248 -11.09 5.46 -12.62
C VAL A 248 -10.18 6.40 -13.41
N ASN A 249 -8.88 6.10 -13.41
CA ASN A 249 -7.83 6.87 -14.10
C ASN A 249 -7.70 8.32 -13.63
N LEU A 250 -8.03 8.61 -12.37
CA LEU A 250 -7.79 9.92 -11.77
C LEU A 250 -6.28 10.11 -11.53
N ALA A 251 -5.70 11.13 -12.14
CA ALA A 251 -4.30 11.50 -11.98
C ALA A 251 -4.16 12.98 -11.63
N LEU A 252 -3.13 13.30 -10.85
CA LEU A 252 -2.67 14.66 -10.60
C LEU A 252 -1.56 15.00 -11.59
N LEU A 253 -1.82 15.99 -12.46
CA LEU A 253 -0.87 16.54 -13.43
C LEU A 253 -0.57 17.99 -13.08
N GLY A 254 0.65 18.25 -12.59
CA GLY A 254 0.94 19.51 -11.91
C GLY A 254 0.03 19.65 -10.69
N ASP A 255 -0.89 20.61 -10.71
CA ASP A 255 -1.92 20.83 -9.68
C ASP A 255 -3.35 20.54 -10.18
N GLU A 256 -3.51 20.02 -11.41
CA GLU A 256 -4.82 19.67 -11.97
C GLU A 256 -5.13 18.19 -11.74
N LEU A 257 -6.35 17.89 -11.26
CA LEU A 257 -6.90 16.54 -11.29
C LEU A 257 -7.52 16.29 -12.67
N VAL A 258 -7.01 15.27 -13.36
CA VAL A 258 -7.44 14.88 -14.70
C VAL A 258 -7.78 13.41 -14.69
N GLN A 259 -8.87 13.03 -15.36
CA GLN A 259 -9.10 11.63 -15.73
C GLN A 259 -8.82 11.44 -17.21
N PHE A 260 -8.33 10.26 -17.61
CA PHE A 260 -8.03 9.94 -19.01
C PHE A 260 -8.69 8.62 -19.42
N GLY A 261 -9.35 8.62 -20.58
CA GLY A 261 -9.98 7.43 -21.14
C GLY A 261 -9.02 6.51 -21.89
N ARG A 262 -7.97 7.07 -22.50
CA ARG A 262 -7.00 6.30 -23.29
C ARG A 262 -5.56 6.56 -22.87
N ALA A 263 -4.82 5.49 -22.61
CA ALA A 263 -3.41 5.46 -22.26
C ALA A 263 -2.63 4.60 -23.26
N GLU A 264 -1.98 5.25 -24.23
CA GLU A 264 -1.23 4.59 -25.29
C GLU A 264 0.27 4.53 -24.95
N PRO A 265 0.88 3.32 -24.86
CA PRO A 265 2.30 3.20 -24.60
C PRO A 265 3.11 3.62 -25.83
N LEU A 266 4.07 4.53 -25.62
CA LEU A 266 4.99 5.02 -26.67
C LEU A 266 6.39 4.36 -26.57
N GLY A 267 6.60 3.49 -25.58
CA GLY A 267 7.88 2.86 -25.28
C GLY A 267 8.74 3.66 -24.30
N GLY A 268 9.69 3.01 -23.63
CA GLY A 268 10.62 3.66 -22.70
C GLY A 268 9.93 4.34 -21.50
N ALA A 269 8.94 3.67 -20.89
CA ALA A 269 8.10 4.22 -19.81
C ALA A 269 7.28 5.47 -20.21
N ARG A 270 7.20 5.80 -21.50
CA ARG A 270 6.47 6.96 -22.01
C ARG A 270 5.07 6.57 -22.45
N TRP A 271 4.08 7.39 -22.09
CA TRP A 271 2.66 7.14 -22.34
C TRP A 271 1.98 8.40 -22.85
N ARG A 272 1.07 8.25 -23.81
CA ARG A 272 0.17 9.30 -24.27
C ARG A 272 -1.20 9.12 -23.64
N LEU A 273 -1.67 10.15 -22.95
CA LEU A 273 -2.97 10.21 -22.30
C LEU A 273 -3.91 11.08 -23.12
N SER A 274 -5.09 10.57 -23.46
CA SER A 274 -6.10 11.29 -24.24
C SER A 274 -7.53 10.96 -23.77
N GLN A 275 -8.53 11.63 -24.34
CA GLN A 275 -9.92 11.60 -23.86
C GLN A 275 -10.00 12.08 -22.40
N LEU A 276 -9.63 13.34 -22.21
CA LEU A 276 -9.36 13.90 -20.88
C LEU A 276 -10.62 14.50 -20.27
N LEU A 277 -10.89 14.21 -19.01
CA LEU A 277 -11.80 14.99 -18.17
C LEU A 277 -10.97 15.92 -17.31
N ARG A 278 -11.02 17.21 -17.60
CA ARG A 278 -10.16 18.25 -17.03
C ARG A 278 -10.75 18.83 -15.73
N GLY A 279 -9.90 19.42 -14.89
CA GLY A 279 -10.27 20.23 -13.73
C GLY A 279 -11.14 19.50 -12.70
N ARG A 280 -10.97 18.18 -12.54
CA ARG A 280 -11.83 17.37 -11.68
C ARG A 280 -11.80 17.87 -10.24
N ARG A 281 -12.95 17.73 -9.59
CA ARG A 281 -13.15 18.12 -8.18
C ARG A 281 -12.80 19.58 -7.84
N GLY A 282 -12.99 20.51 -8.78
CA GLY A 282 -12.77 21.93 -8.50
C GLY A 282 -11.34 22.42 -8.79
N THR A 283 -10.57 21.67 -9.59
CA THR A 283 -9.18 22.02 -9.95
C THR A 283 -9.09 22.74 -11.31
N GLU A 284 -10.19 23.30 -11.80
CA GLU A 284 -10.26 23.93 -13.13
C GLU A 284 -9.29 25.11 -13.29
N ALA A 285 -8.95 25.79 -12.20
CA ALA A 285 -7.96 26.89 -12.22
C ALA A 285 -6.53 26.43 -12.55
N ALA A 286 -6.21 25.14 -12.36
CA ALA A 286 -4.93 24.56 -12.75
C ALA A 286 -4.91 24.08 -14.21
N ALA A 287 -6.06 24.06 -14.89
CA ALA A 287 -6.16 23.53 -16.24
C ALA A 287 -5.45 24.43 -17.27
N GLY A 288 -4.45 23.88 -17.95
CA GLY A 288 -3.68 24.57 -18.98
C GLY A 288 -2.53 25.43 -18.41
N VAL A 289 -2.27 25.35 -17.11
CA VAL A 289 -1.14 26.03 -16.45
C VAL A 289 0.09 25.11 -16.33
N GLN A 290 -0.09 23.82 -16.58
CA GLN A 290 0.97 22.83 -16.41
C GLN A 290 2.17 23.06 -17.31
N LYS A 291 3.32 22.55 -16.85
CA LYS A 291 4.60 22.65 -17.55
C LYS A 291 5.25 21.29 -17.72
N VAL A 292 6.08 21.19 -18.75
CA VAL A 292 6.97 20.03 -18.93
C VAL A 292 7.89 19.91 -17.70
N GLY A 293 8.08 18.69 -17.23
CA GLY A 293 8.85 18.35 -16.02
C GLY A 293 8.01 18.32 -14.73
N GLU A 294 6.78 18.85 -14.74
CA GLU A 294 5.90 18.75 -13.58
C GLU A 294 5.44 17.33 -13.32
N ARG A 295 4.97 17.07 -12.10
CA ARG A 295 4.58 15.74 -11.63
C ARG A 295 3.41 15.17 -12.44
N PHE A 296 3.48 13.85 -12.64
CA PHE A 296 2.35 12.98 -12.90
C PHE A 296 2.23 12.00 -11.73
N VAL A 297 1.04 11.89 -11.15
CA VAL A 297 0.73 10.94 -10.07
C VAL A 297 -0.60 10.29 -10.37
N LEU A 298 -0.65 8.97 -10.55
CA LEU A 298 -1.92 8.25 -10.61
C LEU A 298 -2.46 8.10 -9.18
N LEU A 299 -3.72 8.48 -8.96
CA LEU A 299 -4.37 8.42 -7.65
C LEU A 299 -5.16 7.12 -7.53
N GLU A 300 -4.58 6.16 -6.81
CA GLU A 300 -5.21 4.90 -6.48
C GLU A 300 -5.38 4.78 -4.96
N ALA A 301 -6.54 4.32 -4.51
CA ALA A 301 -6.86 4.23 -3.09
C ALA A 301 -5.83 3.40 -2.29
N GLY A 302 -5.23 2.38 -2.91
CA GLY A 302 -4.22 1.52 -2.28
C GLY A 302 -2.79 2.10 -2.27
N ALA A 303 -2.52 3.14 -3.05
CA ALA A 303 -1.20 3.75 -3.21
C ALA A 303 -1.08 5.16 -2.63
N ALA A 304 -2.20 5.74 -2.18
CA ALA A 304 -2.24 7.06 -1.55
C ALA A 304 -2.27 6.92 -0.03
N ARG A 305 -1.24 7.44 0.64
CA ARG A 305 -1.23 7.61 2.10
C ARG A 305 -1.73 9.01 2.43
N ALA A 306 -2.93 9.10 3.00
CA ALA A 306 -3.49 10.37 3.46
C ALA A 306 -3.53 10.46 4.99
N PHE A 307 -3.33 11.66 5.52
CA PHE A 307 -3.46 11.94 6.95
C PHE A 307 -3.88 13.39 7.19
N ASP A 308 -4.64 13.58 8.26
CA ASP A 308 -5.17 14.88 8.65
C ASP A 308 -4.12 15.69 9.43
N LEU A 309 -4.12 16.99 9.17
CA LEU A 309 -3.23 17.97 9.79
C LEU A 309 -4.06 18.99 10.58
N PRO A 310 -3.50 19.62 11.62
CA PRO A 310 -4.20 20.64 12.37
C PRO A 310 -4.48 21.86 11.49
N VAL A 311 -5.63 22.51 11.66
CA VAL A 311 -6.07 23.69 10.86
C VAL A 311 -5.01 24.81 10.81
N SER A 312 -4.17 24.93 11.84
CA SER A 312 -3.04 25.87 11.89
C SER A 312 -1.99 25.71 10.78
N VAL A 313 -2.02 24.63 9.99
CA VAL A 313 -1.13 24.47 8.82
C VAL A 313 -1.61 25.23 7.59
N LEU A 314 -2.86 25.69 7.55
CA LEU A 314 -3.38 26.43 6.41
C LEU A 314 -2.51 27.68 6.15
N GLY A 315 -2.10 27.86 4.89
CA GLY A 315 -1.18 28.91 4.45
C GLY A 315 0.30 28.60 4.68
N ARG A 316 0.66 27.46 5.29
CA ARG A 316 2.04 27.08 5.60
C ARG A 316 2.53 25.95 4.70
N GLU A 317 3.85 25.88 4.53
CA GLU A 317 4.52 24.75 3.89
C GLU A 317 4.71 23.61 4.90
N VAL A 318 4.33 22.41 4.48
CA VAL A 318 4.57 21.16 5.20
C VAL A 318 5.64 20.39 4.45
N ARG A 319 6.68 19.98 5.18
CA ARG A 319 7.78 19.16 4.66
C ARG A 319 7.50 17.70 4.98
N VAL A 320 7.80 16.81 4.03
CA VAL A 320 7.69 15.36 4.18
C VAL A 320 9.02 14.74 3.79
N ILE A 321 9.56 13.88 4.63
CA ILE A 321 10.72 13.06 4.30
C ILE A 321 10.32 11.59 4.25
N ALA A 322 10.83 10.90 3.23
CA ALA A 322 10.68 9.48 3.01
C ALA A 322 12.06 8.81 3.10
N SER A 323 12.12 7.66 3.77
CA SER A 323 13.35 6.84 3.86
C SER A 323 13.02 5.39 3.50
N GLY A 324 13.44 4.97 2.32
CA GLY A 324 13.35 3.61 1.81
C GLY A 324 14.70 2.88 1.86
N VAL A 325 14.66 1.56 1.65
CA VAL A 325 15.85 0.69 1.71
C VAL A 325 16.89 1.01 0.62
N GLY A 326 16.43 1.50 -0.54
CA GLY A 326 17.29 1.85 -1.66
C GLY A 326 17.83 3.29 -1.64
N ASP A 327 17.66 4.02 -0.53
CA ASP A 327 18.02 5.44 -0.43
C ASP A 327 19.36 5.63 0.30
N ASP A 328 20.27 6.41 -0.30
CA ASP A 328 21.51 6.84 0.38
C ASP A 328 21.23 7.92 1.44
N ALA A 329 20.17 8.71 1.25
CA ALA A 329 19.71 9.76 2.16
C ALA A 329 18.19 9.94 2.05
N PRO A 330 17.50 10.45 3.09
CA PRO A 330 16.07 10.70 3.03
C PRO A 330 15.68 11.62 1.87
N VAL A 331 14.60 11.27 1.17
CA VAL A 331 14.05 12.04 0.05
C VAL A 331 12.96 12.97 0.58
N GLU A 332 13.04 14.25 0.23
CA GLU A 332 12.12 15.29 0.71
C GLU A 332 11.10 15.70 -0.36
N ALA A 333 9.85 15.93 0.07
CA ALA A 333 8.82 16.64 -0.67
C ALA A 333 8.20 17.76 0.18
N ARG A 334 7.62 18.76 -0.50
CA ARG A 334 7.03 19.93 0.13
C ARG A 334 5.63 20.17 -0.42
N CYS A 335 4.73 20.62 0.44
CA CYS A 335 3.37 20.98 0.06
C CYS A 335 2.92 22.21 0.85
N VAL A 336 2.49 23.25 0.14
CA VAL A 336 1.80 24.39 0.77
C VAL A 336 0.33 24.01 0.96
N MET A 337 -0.12 23.99 2.21
CA MET A 337 -1.51 23.66 2.55
C MET A 337 -2.39 24.88 2.29
N ARG A 338 -2.97 24.96 1.09
CA ARG A 338 -3.83 26.09 0.65
C ARG A 338 -5.28 25.92 1.07
N GLY A 339 -5.62 24.78 1.65
CA GLY A 339 -6.98 24.43 2.03
C GLY A 339 -7.76 23.75 0.91
N ALA A 340 -7.11 23.29 -0.17
CA ALA A 340 -7.78 22.61 -1.29
C ALA A 340 -8.63 21.41 -0.85
N SER A 341 -8.31 20.80 0.30
CA SER A 341 -9.05 19.68 0.89
C SER A 341 -10.30 20.09 1.69
N VAL A 342 -10.38 21.35 2.14
CA VAL A 342 -11.38 21.80 3.13
C VAL A 342 -12.14 23.07 2.76
N VAL A 343 -11.64 23.89 1.82
CA VAL A 343 -12.36 25.08 1.33
C VAL A 343 -13.35 24.69 0.22
N PRO A 344 -14.46 25.42 0.06
CA PRO A 344 -15.39 25.16 -1.03
C PRO A 344 -14.74 25.39 -2.41
N PRO A 345 -15.26 24.77 -3.49
CA PRO A 345 -14.82 25.08 -4.84
C PRO A 345 -15.24 26.51 -5.25
N SER A 346 -14.61 27.07 -6.28
CA SER A 346 -15.02 28.37 -6.85
C SER A 346 -16.46 28.33 -7.38
N PRO A 347 -17.29 29.37 -7.15
CA PRO A 347 -18.59 29.50 -7.79
C PRO A 347 -18.51 29.39 -9.31
N VAL A 348 -19.62 29.01 -9.94
CA VAL A 348 -19.70 28.84 -11.41
C VAL A 348 -20.88 29.61 -11.99
N HIS A 349 -20.96 29.65 -13.32
CA HIS A 349 -22.04 30.29 -14.07
C HIS A 349 -22.27 31.76 -13.72
N LEU A 350 -21.18 32.50 -13.46
CA LEU A 350 -21.24 33.94 -13.28
C LEU A 350 -21.84 34.57 -14.53
N ARG A 351 -22.90 35.33 -14.33
CA ARG A 351 -23.62 36.05 -15.37
C ARG A 351 -24.11 37.38 -14.82
N PHE A 352 -24.32 38.34 -15.70
CA PHE A 352 -24.95 39.60 -15.33
C PHE A 352 -26.22 39.82 -16.16
N SER A 353 -27.18 40.54 -15.59
CA SER A 353 -28.33 41.13 -16.29
C SER A 353 -28.35 42.63 -16.03
N GLU A 354 -28.66 43.41 -17.06
CA GLU A 354 -28.85 44.84 -16.90
C GLU A 354 -30.26 45.13 -16.36
N GLU A 355 -30.35 46.10 -15.46
CA GLU A 355 -31.61 46.54 -14.87
C GLU A 355 -32.05 47.88 -15.48
N ALA A 356 -33.34 48.21 -15.35
CA ALA A 356 -33.91 49.41 -15.97
C ALA A 356 -33.31 50.74 -15.47
N ASP A 357 -32.68 50.74 -14.30
CA ASP A 357 -31.99 51.90 -13.70
C ASP A 357 -30.52 52.03 -14.14
N GLY A 358 -30.05 51.17 -15.05
CA GLY A 358 -28.67 51.13 -15.52
C GLY A 358 -27.71 50.36 -14.61
N SER A 359 -28.17 49.84 -13.47
CA SER A 359 -27.39 48.91 -12.66
C SER A 359 -27.27 47.54 -13.35
N ALA A 360 -26.40 46.69 -12.82
CA ALA A 360 -26.30 45.29 -13.25
C ALA A 360 -26.40 44.36 -12.05
N ALA A 361 -27.29 43.37 -12.15
CA ALA A 361 -27.38 42.27 -11.21
C ALA A 361 -26.43 41.15 -11.65
N VAL A 362 -25.41 40.86 -10.84
CA VAL A 362 -24.46 39.77 -11.11
C VAL A 362 -24.84 38.57 -10.24
N ARG A 363 -25.07 37.42 -10.87
CA ARG A 363 -25.51 36.17 -10.24
C ARG A 363 -24.54 35.03 -10.53
N TRP A 364 -24.46 34.07 -9.61
CA TRP A 364 -23.63 32.88 -9.75
C TRP A 364 -24.35 31.64 -9.18
N THR A 365 -23.69 30.49 -9.27
CA THR A 365 -24.16 29.23 -8.71
C THR A 365 -23.13 28.71 -7.72
N ARG A 366 -23.61 28.37 -6.51
CA ARG A 366 -22.83 27.74 -5.43
C ARG A 366 -22.25 26.41 -5.90
N ARG A 367 -21.09 26.02 -5.36
CA ARG A 367 -20.63 24.63 -5.44
C ARG A 367 -20.49 24.02 -4.06
N SER A 368 -20.77 22.72 -3.98
CA SER A 368 -20.51 21.94 -2.77
C SER A 368 -19.15 21.25 -2.86
N ARG A 369 -18.48 21.09 -1.72
CA ARG A 369 -17.32 20.21 -1.57
C ARG A 369 -17.69 18.79 -1.13
N ALA A 370 -18.98 18.52 -0.97
CA ALA A 370 -19.54 17.20 -0.68
C ALA A 370 -20.50 16.77 -1.79
N GLY A 371 -20.72 15.47 -1.94
CA GLY A 371 -21.64 14.95 -2.96
C GLY A 371 -21.19 15.28 -4.38
N TRP A 372 -19.99 14.82 -4.76
CA TRP A 372 -19.43 15.04 -6.09
C TRP A 372 -20.19 14.28 -7.17
N ARG A 373 -20.90 13.21 -6.78
CA ARG A 373 -21.82 12.50 -7.64
C ARG A 373 -23.22 13.11 -7.57
N TRP A 374 -23.84 13.29 -8.73
CA TRP A 374 -25.24 13.69 -8.79
C TRP A 374 -26.14 12.56 -8.31
N ILE A 375 -27.03 12.87 -7.37
CA ILE A 375 -28.03 11.93 -6.84
C ILE A 375 -29.40 12.40 -7.32
N ASP A 376 -30.18 11.49 -7.89
CA ASP A 376 -31.48 11.83 -8.45
C ASP A 376 -32.44 12.39 -7.39
N GLY A 377 -33.09 13.50 -7.73
CA GLY A 377 -34.14 14.12 -6.90
C GLY A 377 -33.64 14.96 -5.73
N VAL A 378 -32.32 15.18 -5.59
CA VAL A 378 -31.75 16.06 -4.56
C VAL A 378 -30.76 17.06 -5.15
N ASP A 379 -30.71 18.25 -4.57
CA ASP A 379 -29.70 19.26 -4.92
C ASP A 379 -28.38 18.98 -4.19
N ALA A 380 -27.31 19.63 -4.63
CA ALA A 380 -25.99 19.54 -4.02
C ALA A 380 -26.04 20.01 -2.55
N PRO A 381 -25.53 19.22 -1.59
CA PRO A 381 -25.60 19.57 -0.17
C PRO A 381 -24.87 20.90 0.12
N LEU A 382 -25.25 21.59 1.19
CA LEU A 382 -24.58 22.85 1.56
C LEU A 382 -23.09 22.64 1.90
N ALA A 383 -22.81 21.62 2.73
CA ALA A 383 -21.46 21.23 3.20
C ALA A 383 -20.70 22.31 4.01
N GLU A 384 -21.40 23.38 4.38
CA GLU A 384 -20.96 24.50 5.20
C GLU A 384 -22.08 24.84 6.21
N GLU A 385 -21.76 25.62 7.25
CA GLU A 385 -22.76 26.04 8.26
C GLU A 385 -23.81 27.01 7.67
N VAL A 386 -23.35 27.89 6.78
CA VAL A 386 -24.17 28.90 6.09
C VAL A 386 -23.69 29.08 4.65
N GLU A 387 -24.60 29.50 3.78
CA GLU A 387 -24.22 30.01 2.46
C GLU A 387 -23.76 31.47 2.58
N ALA A 388 -22.51 31.74 2.18
CA ALA A 388 -21.94 33.08 2.24
C ALA A 388 -20.88 33.30 1.16
N TYR A 389 -20.74 34.54 0.71
CA TYR A 389 -19.78 34.93 -0.32
C TYR A 389 -19.10 36.25 0.02
N ARG A 390 -17.85 36.39 -0.43
CA ARG A 390 -17.16 37.68 -0.54
C ARG A 390 -17.06 38.06 -2.01
N VAL A 391 -17.54 39.25 -2.34
CA VAL A 391 -17.48 39.80 -3.69
C VAL A 391 -16.58 41.03 -3.69
N THR A 392 -15.53 41.00 -4.48
CA THR A 392 -14.71 42.19 -4.77
C THR A 392 -15.19 42.80 -6.09
N VAL A 393 -15.69 44.03 -6.01
CA VAL A 393 -16.13 44.84 -7.16
C VAL A 393 -15.06 45.87 -7.44
N THR A 394 -14.46 45.84 -8.63
CA THR A 394 -13.41 46.77 -9.04
C THR A 394 -13.85 47.60 -10.24
N ALA A 395 -13.97 48.91 -10.06
CA ALA A 395 -14.39 49.88 -11.06
C ALA A 395 -13.46 51.10 -11.05
N GLY A 396 -12.96 51.51 -12.22
CA GLY A 396 -12.12 52.71 -12.35
C GLY A 396 -10.83 52.69 -11.50
N GLY A 397 -10.30 51.49 -11.19
CA GLY A 397 -9.12 51.32 -10.34
C GLY A 397 -9.39 51.28 -8.83
N THR A 398 -10.64 51.48 -8.41
CA THR A 398 -11.05 51.36 -7.00
C THR A 398 -11.75 50.02 -6.77
N SER A 399 -11.43 49.35 -5.68
CA SER A 399 -12.05 48.08 -5.28
C SER A 399 -12.85 48.25 -3.99
N ARG A 400 -14.01 47.61 -3.92
CA ARG A 400 -14.77 47.40 -2.68
C ARG A 400 -15.10 45.93 -2.48
N ASP A 401 -15.09 45.50 -1.23
CA ASP A 401 -15.54 44.17 -0.84
C ASP A 401 -16.94 44.23 -0.25
N VAL A 402 -17.77 43.25 -0.62
CA VAL A 402 -19.12 43.06 -0.07
C VAL A 402 -19.31 41.62 0.33
N ASP A 403 -19.72 41.41 1.57
CA ASP A 403 -20.18 40.11 2.05
C ASP A 403 -21.68 39.97 1.75
N VAL A 404 -22.06 38.87 1.08
CA VAL A 404 -23.46 38.58 0.72
C VAL A 404 -23.83 37.15 1.14
N ALA A 405 -25.08 36.96 1.57
CA ALA A 405 -25.63 35.66 1.96
C ALA A 405 -26.40 34.96 0.83
N GLU A 406 -26.62 35.66 -0.28
CA GLU A 406 -27.29 35.15 -1.48
C GLU A 406 -26.33 35.23 -2.67
N PRO A 407 -26.51 34.38 -3.72
CA PRO A 407 -25.64 34.36 -4.89
C PRO A 407 -25.95 35.51 -5.87
N LEU A 408 -25.97 36.74 -5.36
CA LEU A 408 -26.32 37.97 -6.05
C LEU A 408 -25.54 39.16 -5.48
N VAL A 409 -25.04 40.02 -6.36
CA VAL A 409 -24.53 41.35 -6.02
C VAL A 409 -25.01 42.36 -7.06
N SER A 410 -25.32 43.58 -6.62
CA SER A 410 -25.63 44.69 -7.52
C SER A 410 -24.38 45.54 -7.79
N VAL A 411 -24.17 45.87 -9.06
CA VAL A 411 -23.20 46.87 -9.54
C VAL A 411 -24.00 48.09 -9.98
N THR A 412 -23.77 49.21 -9.30
CA THR A 412 -24.55 50.44 -9.53
C THR A 412 -24.22 51.07 -10.89
N ALA A 413 -25.17 51.84 -11.45
CA ALA A 413 -24.93 52.58 -12.69
C ALA A 413 -23.68 53.50 -12.62
N ALA A 414 -23.42 54.09 -11.44
CA ALA A 414 -22.25 54.94 -11.21
C ALA A 414 -20.92 54.18 -11.28
N GLU A 415 -20.90 52.90 -10.92
CA GLU A 415 -19.71 52.04 -11.05
C GLU A 415 -19.49 51.58 -12.49
N ARG A 416 -20.56 51.51 -13.29
CA ARG A 416 -20.56 51.06 -14.69
C ARG A 416 -20.18 52.16 -15.69
N VAL A 417 -19.52 53.24 -15.25
CA VAL A 417 -18.92 54.23 -16.16
C VAL A 417 -17.85 53.60 -17.05
N GLY A 418 -17.16 52.58 -16.53
CA GLY A 418 -16.24 51.72 -17.29
C GLY A 418 -16.60 50.24 -17.12
N SER A 419 -15.77 49.36 -17.68
CA SER A 419 -15.88 47.93 -17.39
C SER A 419 -15.59 47.66 -15.91
N VAL A 420 -16.44 46.85 -15.29
CA VAL A 420 -16.30 46.48 -13.86
C VAL A 420 -15.83 45.03 -13.78
N SER A 421 -14.75 44.79 -13.04
CA SER A 421 -14.28 43.44 -12.72
C SER A 421 -14.93 42.96 -11.42
N ILE A 422 -15.55 41.79 -11.47
CA ILE A 422 -16.19 41.13 -10.33
C ILE A 422 -15.41 39.86 -10.01
N ALA A 423 -14.96 39.72 -8.77
CA ALA A 423 -14.36 38.50 -8.24
C ALA A 423 -15.23 37.96 -7.10
N VAL A 424 -15.79 36.76 -7.27
CA VAL A 424 -16.66 36.11 -6.29
C VAL A 424 -15.93 34.95 -5.62
N ARG A 425 -15.90 34.93 -4.30
CA ARG A 425 -15.36 33.84 -3.48
C ARG A 425 -16.48 33.28 -2.59
N GLN A 426 -16.62 31.96 -2.57
CA GLN A 426 -17.49 31.28 -1.62
C GLN A 426 -16.76 31.15 -0.29
N ARG A 427 -17.44 31.50 0.81
CA ARG A 427 -16.89 31.40 2.16
C ARG A 427 -17.32 30.07 2.78
N GLY A 428 -16.36 29.28 3.22
CA GLY A 428 -16.60 28.10 4.06
C GLY A 428 -16.01 28.28 5.45
N VAL A 429 -16.20 27.26 6.30
CA VAL A 429 -15.73 27.26 7.70
C VAL A 429 -14.21 27.42 7.80
N PHE A 430 -13.45 26.87 6.85
CA PHE A 430 -11.99 26.84 6.88
C PHE A 430 -11.31 27.91 6.02
N GLY A 431 -12.08 28.69 5.25
CA GLY A 431 -11.53 29.72 4.37
C GLY A 431 -12.37 30.02 3.14
N GLU A 432 -11.82 30.86 2.27
CA GLU A 432 -12.45 31.27 1.02
C GLU A 432 -12.00 30.39 -0.15
N SER A 433 -12.90 30.14 -1.09
CA SER A 433 -12.57 29.50 -2.36
C SER A 433 -11.70 30.39 -3.25
N LEU A 434 -11.14 29.80 -4.32
CA LEU A 434 -10.55 30.59 -5.41
C LEU A 434 -11.62 31.49 -6.04
N ALA A 435 -11.21 32.66 -6.55
CA ALA A 435 -12.15 33.61 -7.13
C ALA A 435 -12.66 33.13 -8.49
N ALA A 436 -13.97 33.20 -8.67
CA ALA A 436 -14.59 33.18 -9.98
C ALA A 436 -14.74 34.62 -10.48
N ASN A 437 -14.32 34.88 -11.72
CA ASN A 437 -14.23 36.24 -12.26
C ASN A 437 -15.24 36.48 -13.39
N LEU A 438 -15.80 37.68 -13.44
CA LEU A 438 -16.66 38.16 -14.53
C LEU A 438 -16.32 39.63 -14.80
N ILE A 439 -16.33 40.01 -16.08
CA ILE A 439 -16.26 41.41 -16.48
C ILE A 439 -17.66 41.85 -16.88
N VAL A 440 -18.19 42.87 -16.20
CA VAL A 440 -19.42 43.55 -16.59
C VAL A 440 -19.03 44.71 -17.51
N PRO A 441 -19.59 44.80 -18.73
CA PRO A 441 -19.29 45.88 -19.65
C PRO A 441 -19.82 47.22 -19.11
N PRO A 442 -19.25 48.35 -19.58
CA PRO A 442 -19.75 49.67 -19.25
C PRO A 442 -21.22 49.81 -19.65
N LEU A 443 -21.93 50.71 -18.98
CA LEU A 443 -23.32 51.04 -19.31
C LEU A 443 -23.38 51.62 -20.73
N ILE A 444 -24.09 50.95 -21.63
CA ILE A 444 -24.36 51.47 -22.96
C ILE A 444 -25.55 52.43 -22.84
N VAL A 445 -25.25 53.73 -22.79
CA VAL A 445 -26.30 54.76 -22.92
C VAL A 445 -26.63 54.89 -24.40
N PRO A 446 -27.85 54.57 -24.87
CA PRO A 446 -28.22 54.83 -26.25
C PRO A 446 -28.09 56.33 -26.54
N ALA A 447 -27.43 56.65 -27.66
CA ALA A 447 -27.14 58.01 -28.11
C ALA A 447 -28.40 58.81 -28.46
#